data_AF-A0A9P7AEQ1-F1
#
_entry.id   AF-A0A9P7AEQ1-F1
#
_cell.length_a   1.000
_cell.length_b   1.000
_cell.length_c   1.000
_cell.angle_alpha   90.00
_cell.angle_beta   90.00
_cell.angle_gamma   90.00
#
_symmetry.space_group_name_H-M   'P 1'
#
loop_
_entity.id
_entity.type
_entity.pdbx_description
1 polymer ?
#
loop_
_entity_poly.entity_id
_entity_poly.type
_entity_poly.pdbx_seq_one_letter_code
_entity_poly.pdbx_strand_id
1 'polypeptide(L)'
;LVELRQCLEALPTDIPVPRAMESKYKFSDFSPDAEWAADIGEAGAVNRELEIRFGNRVDGLKLIERGPETEAMVDVLETWIKKC
;
A
#
# COMPACT_ATOMS: atom_id res chain seq x y z
N LEU A 1 -1.21 10.93 8.70
CA LEU A 1 -1.35 9.47 8.44
C LEU A 1 -2.21 8.75 9.49
N VAL A 2 -2.32 9.28 10.72
CA VAL A 2 -3.30 8.81 11.73
C VAL A 2 -4.74 8.73 11.19
N GLU A 3 -5.24 9.79 10.55
CA GLU A 3 -6.61 9.79 9.97
C GLU A 3 -6.79 8.70 8.90
N LEU A 4 -5.78 8.47 8.07
CA LEU A 4 -5.82 7.40 7.06
C LEU A 4 -5.91 6.03 7.72
N ARG A 5 -5.13 5.79 8.78
CA ARG A 5 -5.21 4.54 9.54
C ARG A 5 -6.61 4.31 10.10
N GLN A 6 -7.19 5.33 10.74
CA GLN A 6 -8.55 5.26 11.27
C GLN A 6 -9.59 4.98 10.17
N CYS A 7 -9.44 5.59 9.00
CA CYS A 7 -10.31 5.31 7.84
C CYS A 7 -10.20 3.86 7.36
N LEU A 8 -8.99 3.28 7.34
CA LEU A 8 -8.76 1.89 6.94
C LEU A 8 -9.31 0.90 7.97
N GLU A 9 -9.11 1.17 9.26
CA GLU A 9 -9.66 0.37 10.36
C GLU A 9 -11.19 0.41 10.39
N ALA A 10 -11.78 1.54 10.00
CA ALA A 10 -13.24 1.76 9.95
C ALA A 10 -13.88 1.33 8.62
N LEU A 11 -13.16 0.59 7.75
CA LEU A 11 -13.72 0.15 6.48
C LEU A 11 -14.97 -0.73 6.68
N PRO A 12 -15.97 -0.61 5.79
CA PRO A 12 -17.17 -1.43 5.82
C PRO A 12 -16.88 -2.93 5.94
N THR A 13 -17.71 -3.63 6.74
CA THR A 13 -17.48 -5.04 7.08
C THR A 13 -17.76 -6.01 5.93
N ASP A 14 -18.44 -5.56 4.89
CA ASP A 14 -18.68 -6.28 3.63
C ASP A 14 -17.43 -6.40 2.76
N ILE A 15 -16.41 -5.58 2.99
CA ILE A 15 -15.08 -5.77 2.40
C ILE A 15 -14.39 -6.95 3.09
N PRO A 16 -13.90 -7.95 2.35
CA PRO A 16 -13.30 -9.15 2.94
C PRO A 16 -11.96 -8.84 3.63
N VAL A 17 -11.65 -9.64 4.65
CA VAL A 17 -10.32 -9.73 5.26
C VAL A 17 -9.68 -11.03 4.78
N PRO A 18 -8.85 -11.00 3.72
CA PRO A 18 -8.16 -12.19 3.25
C PRO A 18 -7.13 -12.66 4.28
N ARG A 19 -6.71 -13.92 4.18
CA ARG A 19 -5.52 -14.36 4.91
C ARG A 19 -4.29 -13.62 4.36
N ALA A 20 -3.27 -13.40 5.18
CA ALA A 20 -2.07 -12.66 4.77
C ALA A 20 -1.45 -13.18 3.46
N MET A 21 -1.36 -14.52 3.29
CA MET A 21 -0.82 -15.14 2.08
C MET A 21 -1.68 -14.92 0.81
N GLU A 22 -2.96 -14.64 0.98
CA GLU A 22 -3.98 -14.45 -0.07
C GLU A 22 -4.25 -12.97 -0.38
N SER A 23 -3.77 -12.04 0.46
CA SER A 23 -3.90 -10.60 0.24
C SER A 23 -3.27 -10.20 -1.09
N LYS A 24 -3.93 -9.28 -1.79
CA LYS A 24 -3.41 -8.68 -3.02
C LYS A 24 -2.46 -7.52 -2.73
N TYR A 25 -2.67 -6.82 -1.62
CA TYR A 25 -1.89 -5.66 -1.25
C TYR A 25 -0.55 -6.00 -0.59
N LYS A 26 -0.55 -6.99 0.32
CA LYS A 26 0.63 -7.50 1.01
C LYS A 26 1.54 -6.42 1.63
N PHE A 27 1.04 -5.25 2.04
CA PHE A 27 1.93 -4.12 2.41
C PHE A 27 2.84 -4.41 3.60
N SER A 28 2.58 -5.48 4.37
CA SER A 28 3.50 -5.96 5.40
C SER A 28 4.87 -6.39 4.85
N ASP A 29 4.94 -6.83 3.59
CA ASP A 29 6.18 -7.25 2.90
C ASP A 29 6.73 -6.19 1.93
N PHE A 30 6.26 -4.95 2.02
CA PHE A 30 6.62 -3.90 1.07
C PHE A 30 8.13 -3.65 1.03
N SER A 31 8.69 -3.78 -0.17
CA SER A 31 10.06 -3.38 -0.49
C SER A 31 10.08 -2.82 -1.90
N PRO A 32 10.64 -1.62 -2.13
CA PRO A 32 10.88 -1.15 -3.49
C PRO A 32 11.88 -2.07 -4.18
N ASP A 33 11.69 -2.27 -5.47
CA ASP A 33 12.60 -3.05 -6.30
C ASP A 33 13.94 -2.30 -6.52
N ALA A 34 15.04 -3.03 -6.37
CA ALA A 34 16.38 -2.44 -6.42
C ALA A 34 16.81 -2.03 -7.84
N GLU A 35 16.35 -2.73 -8.87
CA GLU A 35 16.64 -2.37 -10.27
C GLU A 35 15.91 -1.07 -10.63
N TRP A 36 14.63 -0.96 -10.24
CA TRP A 36 13.89 0.30 -10.39
C TRP A 36 14.51 1.42 -9.56
N ALA A 37 14.96 1.16 -8.34
CA ALA A 37 15.60 2.18 -7.51
C ALA A 37 16.91 2.70 -8.14
N ALA A 38 17.65 1.85 -8.85
CA ALA A 38 18.85 2.25 -9.58
C ALA A 38 18.54 3.06 -10.85
N ASP A 39 17.44 2.75 -11.53
CA ASP A 39 17.06 3.40 -12.79
C ASP A 39 16.34 4.74 -12.57
N ILE A 40 15.32 4.76 -11.71
CA ILE A 40 14.42 5.91 -11.51
C ILE A 40 14.49 6.53 -10.10
N GLY A 41 15.45 6.10 -9.28
CA GLY A 41 15.63 6.55 -7.91
C GLY A 41 14.68 5.85 -6.92
N GLU A 42 15.05 5.89 -5.63
CA GLU A 42 14.33 5.21 -4.54
C GLU A 42 12.86 5.68 -4.46
N ALA A 43 12.61 6.99 -4.56
CA ALA A 43 11.24 7.54 -4.57
C ALA A 43 10.42 7.09 -5.79
N GLY A 44 11.05 6.99 -6.97
CA GLY A 44 10.42 6.48 -8.18
C GLY A 44 10.03 5.00 -8.03
N ALA A 45 10.94 4.18 -7.49
CA ALA A 45 10.72 2.77 -7.25
C ALA A 45 9.59 2.51 -6.23
N VAL A 46 9.53 3.31 -5.15
CA VAL A 46 8.44 3.24 -4.18
C VAL A 46 7.10 3.56 -4.83
N ASN A 47 7.02 4.65 -5.60
CA ASN A 47 5.78 5.02 -6.31
C ASN A 47 5.33 3.92 -7.28
N ARG A 48 6.29 3.33 -8.00
CA ARG A 48 6.04 2.22 -8.93
C ARG A 48 5.49 0.98 -8.22
N GLU A 49 6.09 0.59 -7.10
CA GLU A 49 5.63 -0.55 -6.31
C GLU A 49 4.22 -0.31 -5.73
N LEU A 50 3.93 0.91 -5.27
CA LEU A 50 2.59 1.30 -4.84
C LEU A 50 1.58 1.22 -6.00
N GLU A 51 1.96 1.58 -7.22
CA GLU A 51 1.09 1.43 -8.41
C GLU A 51 0.83 -0.03 -8.75
N ILE A 52 1.84 -0.89 -8.64
CA ILE A 52 1.68 -2.33 -8.89
C ILE A 52 0.67 -2.94 -7.91
N ARG A 53 0.79 -2.63 -6.62
CA ARG A 53 -0.08 -3.21 -5.57
C ARG A 53 -1.50 -2.66 -5.61
N PHE A 54 -1.68 -1.38 -5.87
CA PHE A 54 -3.01 -0.77 -5.98
C PHE A 54 -3.67 -0.99 -7.34
N GLY A 55 -2.88 -1.30 -8.37
CA GLY A 55 -3.36 -1.40 -9.74
C GLY A 55 -3.79 -0.04 -10.29
N ASN A 56 -4.77 -0.07 -11.20
CA ASN A 56 -5.23 1.11 -11.93
C ASN A 56 -5.95 2.12 -11.02
N ARG A 57 -5.55 3.40 -11.12
CA ARG A 57 -6.08 4.53 -10.33
C ARG A 57 -6.96 5.49 -11.14
N VAL A 58 -7.33 5.16 -12.38
CA VAL A 58 -8.10 6.06 -13.28
C VAL A 58 -9.40 6.58 -12.63
N ASP A 59 -10.04 5.78 -11.76
CA ASP A 59 -11.25 6.16 -11.01
C ASP A 59 -10.97 6.36 -9.51
N GLY A 60 -9.74 6.70 -9.13
CA GLY A 60 -9.29 6.72 -7.75
C GLY A 60 -8.94 5.33 -7.19
N LEU A 61 -8.69 5.28 -5.89
CA LEU A 61 -8.28 4.06 -5.19
C LEU A 61 -9.51 3.25 -4.77
N LYS A 62 -9.72 2.09 -5.38
CA LYS A 62 -10.78 1.14 -5.01
C LYS A 62 -10.21 0.06 -4.09
N LEU A 63 -10.56 0.12 -2.82
CA LEU A 63 -10.18 -0.91 -1.85
C LEU A 63 -11.09 -2.13 -2.00
N ILE A 64 -10.49 -3.29 -2.26
CA ILE A 64 -11.21 -4.56 -2.43
C ILE A 64 -10.98 -5.55 -1.28
N GLU A 65 -10.08 -5.20 -0.35
CA GLU A 65 -9.78 -5.95 0.86
C GLU A 65 -9.44 -4.98 2.00
N ARG A 66 -9.68 -5.41 3.24
CA ARG A 66 -9.36 -4.67 4.47
C ARG A 66 -8.55 -5.55 5.43
N GLY A 67 -8.07 -4.94 6.51
CA GLY A 67 -7.31 -5.63 7.56
C GLY A 67 -5.81 -5.34 7.47
N PRO A 68 -4.98 -6.14 8.18
CA PRO A 68 -3.58 -5.79 8.45
C PRO A 68 -2.74 -5.52 7.20
N GLU A 69 -2.94 -6.31 6.14
CA GLU A 69 -2.20 -6.14 4.88
C GLU A 69 -2.55 -4.86 4.13
N THR A 70 -3.77 -4.34 4.30
CA THR A 70 -4.19 -3.04 3.75
C THR A 70 -3.70 -1.90 4.64
N GLU A 71 -3.86 -2.05 5.95
CA GLU A 71 -3.50 -1.04 6.97
C GLU A 71 -1.99 -0.76 7.00
N ALA A 72 -1.15 -1.78 6.74
CA ALA A 72 0.30 -1.65 6.66
C ALA A 72 0.78 -0.66 5.58
N MET A 73 -0.07 -0.29 4.60
CA MET A 73 0.23 0.82 3.68
C MET A 73 0.60 2.10 4.45
N VAL A 74 -0.06 2.36 5.58
CA VAL A 74 0.19 3.58 6.37
C VAL A 74 1.63 3.62 6.85
N ASP A 75 2.18 2.48 7.26
CA ASP A 75 3.57 2.35 7.72
C ASP A 75 4.55 2.58 6.56
N VAL A 76 4.21 2.07 5.38
CA VAL A 76 4.97 2.35 4.14
C VAL A 76 4.97 3.85 3.85
N LEU A 77 3.81 4.50 3.83
CA LEU A 77 3.71 5.94 3.56
C LEU A 77 4.44 6.78 4.62
N GLU A 78 4.32 6.41 5.91
CA GLU A 78 5.04 7.11 6.98
C GLU A 78 6.55 7.01 6.82
N THR A 79 7.04 5.84 6.41
CA THR A 79 8.47 5.61 6.17
C THR A 79 8.98 6.49 5.04
N TRP A 80 8.24 6.55 3.93
CA TRP A 80 8.72 7.20 2.71
C TRP A 80 8.46 8.70 2.65
N ILE A 81 7.35 9.20 3.22
CA ILE A 81 7.12 10.65 3.34
C ILE A 81 8.20 11.32 4.22
N LYS A 82 8.74 10.62 5.22
CA LYS A 82 9.82 11.15 6.07
C LYS A 82 11.18 11.18 5.37
N LYS A 83 11.37 10.34 4.34
CA LYS A 83 12.62 10.22 3.59
C LYS A 83 12.72 11.20 2.41
N CYS A 84 11.58 11.60 1.85
CA CYS A 84 11.47 12.61 0.79
C CYS A 84 11.44 14.03 1.38
#